data_AF-A0A7X1ZQF6-F1
#
_entry.id   AF-A0A7X1ZQF6-F1
#
_cell.length_a   1.000
_cell.length_b   1.000
_cell.length_c   1.000
_cell.angle_alpha   90.00
_cell.angle_beta   90.00
_cell.angle_gamma   90.00
#
_symmetry.space_group_name_H-M   'P 1'
#
loop_
_entity.id
_entity.type
_entity.pdbx_description
1 polymer ?
#
loop_
_entity_poly.entity_id
_entity_poly.type
_entity_poly.pdbx_seq_one_letter_code
_entity_poly.pdbx_strand_id
1 'polypeptide(L)'
;KKDIVHPFIIGILQGLAIVPGFSRSGLTIGGALLLGWKRKEAAQFSFLLSIPAILGASLFELQKIDSNTQPWFPLITGILVAAFFGFIALTLLVRLINKGKFHYFSYYCLLVGLAALILSFFT
;
A
#
# COMPACT_ATOMS: atom_id res chain seq x y z
N LYS A 1 13.80 -24.00 10.48
CA LYS A 1 14.39 -23.40 9.25
C LYS A 1 13.49 -22.25 8.84
N LYS A 2 13.99 -21.02 8.70
CA LYS A 2 13.19 -19.92 8.15
C LYS A 2 13.13 -20.15 6.64
N ASP A 3 12.09 -20.83 6.17
CA ASP A 3 11.98 -21.15 4.75
C ASP A 3 11.75 -19.87 3.94
N ILE A 4 12.73 -19.56 3.10
CA ILE A 4 12.81 -18.42 2.18
C ILE A 4 11.61 -18.38 1.21
N VAL A 5 10.92 -19.52 1.08
CA VAL A 5 9.70 -19.71 0.30
C VAL A 5 8.61 -18.72 0.71
N HIS A 6 8.38 -18.51 2.01
CA HIS A 6 7.31 -17.60 2.46
C HIS A 6 7.60 -16.14 2.04
N PRO A 7 8.77 -15.54 2.36
CA PRO A 7 9.15 -14.22 1.84
C PRO A 7 9.10 -14.11 0.31
N PHE A 8 9.53 -15.15 -0.41
CA PHE A 8 9.54 -15.16 -1.87
C PHE A 8 8.12 -15.09 -2.45
N ILE A 9 7.17 -15.88 -1.93
CA ILE A 9 5.76 -15.82 -2.33
C ILE A 9 5.19 -14.42 -2.05
N ILE A 10 5.49 -13.83 -0.89
CA ILE A 10 5.02 -12.48 -0.55
C ILE A 10 5.62 -11.43 -1.52
N GLY A 11 6.87 -11.61 -1.96
CA GLY A 11 7.50 -10.80 -3.00
C GLY A 11 6.78 -10.89 -4.35
N ILE A 12 6.37 -12.10 -4.77
CA ILE A 12 5.56 -12.30 -5.98
C ILE A 12 4.21 -11.58 -5.84
N LEU A 13 3.54 -11.71 -4.68
CA LEU A 13 2.29 -11.00 -4.40
C LEU A 13 2.46 -9.47 -4.44
N GLN A 14 3.62 -8.95 -4.02
CA GLN A 14 3.94 -7.53 -4.20
C GLN A 14 4.09 -7.15 -5.68
N GLY A 15 4.72 -8.00 -6.49
CA GLY A 15 4.82 -7.79 -7.93
C GLY A 15 3.45 -7.71 -8.62
N LEU A 16 2.51 -8.55 -8.19
CA LEU A 16 1.11 -8.50 -8.68
C LEU A 16 0.37 -7.22 -8.27
N ALA A 17 0.86 -6.50 -7.26
CA ALA A 17 0.26 -5.23 -6.83
C ALA A 17 0.51 -4.07 -7.80
N ILE A 18 1.20 -4.29 -8.92
CA ILE A 18 1.29 -3.33 -10.03
C ILE A 18 -0.07 -3.13 -10.71
N VAL A 19 -0.97 -4.12 -10.63
CA VAL A 19 -2.32 -4.01 -11.20
C VAL A 19 -3.05 -2.83 -10.55
N PRO A 20 -3.52 -1.83 -11.33
CA PRO A 20 -4.23 -0.68 -10.78
C PRO A 20 -5.43 -1.10 -9.94
N GLY A 21 -5.59 -0.46 -8.78
CA GLY A 21 -6.64 -0.78 -7.81
C GLY A 21 -6.30 -1.93 -6.85
N PHE A 22 -5.23 -2.70 -7.08
CA PHE A 22 -4.80 -3.70 -6.12
C PHE A 22 -4.09 -3.05 -4.93
N SER A 23 -4.50 -3.43 -3.73
CA SER A 23 -3.85 -2.96 -2.51
C SER A 23 -2.56 -3.76 -2.25
N ARG A 24 -1.40 -3.12 -2.43
CA ARG A 24 -0.09 -3.73 -2.14
C ARG A 24 0.00 -4.27 -0.70
N SER A 25 -0.40 -3.46 0.29
CA SER A 25 -0.40 -3.90 1.69
C SER A 25 -1.43 -5.01 1.91
N GLY A 26 -2.58 -4.95 1.25
CA GLY A 26 -3.59 -6.03 1.25
C GLY A 26 -3.02 -7.37 0.80
N LEU A 27 -2.38 -7.40 -0.37
CA LEU A 27 -1.80 -8.62 -0.95
C LEU A 27 -0.65 -9.17 -0.11
N THR A 28 0.27 -8.32 0.35
CA THR A 28 1.45 -8.77 1.09
C THR A 28 1.15 -9.15 2.54
N ILE A 29 0.31 -8.39 3.25
CA ILE A 29 -0.13 -8.71 4.61
C ILE A 29 -1.08 -9.90 4.58
N GLY A 30 -2.08 -9.89 3.69
CA GLY A 30 -3.02 -10.99 3.52
C GLY A 30 -2.31 -12.28 3.14
N GLY A 31 -1.38 -12.24 2.18
CA GLY A 31 -0.55 -13.38 1.81
C GLY A 31 0.28 -13.92 2.96
N ALA A 32 0.96 -13.05 3.72
CA ALA A 32 1.71 -13.48 4.89
C ALA A 32 0.82 -14.13 5.97
N LEU A 33 -0.38 -13.58 6.21
CA LEU A 33 -1.34 -14.14 7.16
C LEU A 33 -1.88 -15.50 6.70
N LEU A 34 -2.19 -15.67 5.42
CA LEU A 34 -2.61 -16.96 4.83
C LEU A 34 -1.51 -18.01 4.94
N LEU A 35 -0.25 -17.57 4.83
CA LEU A 35 0.95 -18.37 5.04
C LEU A 35 1.27 -18.60 6.53
N GLY A 36 0.41 -18.19 7.46
CA GLY A 36 0.52 -18.49 8.89
C GLY A 36 1.39 -17.53 9.72
N TRP A 37 1.81 -16.40 9.17
CA TRP A 37 2.63 -15.43 9.91
C TRP A 37 1.82 -14.74 11.02
N LYS A 38 2.49 -14.35 12.11
CA LYS A 38 1.85 -13.52 13.13
C LYS A 38 1.51 -12.14 12.55
N ARG A 39 0.38 -11.57 12.96
CA ARG A 39 -0.12 -10.28 12.45
C ARG A 39 0.91 -9.14 12.49
N LYS A 40 1.65 -9.05 13.60
CA LYS A 40 2.72 -8.06 13.78
C LYS A 40 3.87 -8.28 12.80
N GLU A 41 4.29 -9.53 12.61
CA GLU A 41 5.37 -9.91 11.69
C GLU A 41 4.97 -9.67 10.23
N ALA A 42 3.75 -10.06 9.85
CA ALA A 42 3.17 -9.82 8.53
C ALA A 42 3.14 -8.33 8.17
N ALA A 43 2.67 -7.48 9.10
CA ALA A 43 2.65 -6.03 8.91
C ALA A 43 4.07 -5.46 8.78
N GLN A 44 4.98 -5.81 9.70
CA GLN A 44 6.37 -5.34 9.68
C GLN A 44 7.09 -5.72 8.38
N PHE A 45 6.95 -6.97 7.94
CA PHE A 45 7.54 -7.45 6.70
C PHE A 45 7.00 -6.71 5.48
N SER A 46 5.67 -6.56 5.38
CA SER A 46 5.03 -5.79 4.30
C SER A 46 5.53 -4.35 4.22
N PHE A 47 5.73 -3.68 5.35
CA PHE A 47 6.24 -2.31 5.36
C PHE A 47 7.69 -2.23 4.90
N LEU A 48 8.57 -3.09 5.44
CA LEU A 48 9.97 -3.15 5.03
C LEU A 48 10.09 -3.44 3.53
N LEU A 49 9.31 -4.38 3.01
CA LEU A 49 9.28 -4.74 1.59
C LEU A 49 8.83 -3.58 0.69
N SER A 50 8.03 -2.65 1.22
CA SER A 50 7.52 -1.53 0.45
C SER A 50 8.42 -0.33 0.34
N ILE A 51 9.36 -0.15 1.28
CA ILE A 51 10.31 0.95 1.26
C ILE A 51 11.08 0.98 -0.07
N PRO A 52 11.78 -0.10 -0.50
CA PRO A 52 12.52 -0.05 -1.77
C PRO A 52 11.60 0.08 -2.99
N ALA A 53 10.41 -0.52 -2.96
CA ALA A 53 9.47 -0.45 -4.07
C ALA A 53 8.88 0.96 -4.27
N ILE A 54 8.44 1.61 -3.19
CA ILE A 54 7.89 2.97 -3.23
C ILE A 54 8.99 3.97 -3.57
N LEU A 55 10.17 3.86 -2.94
CA LEU A 55 11.30 4.75 -3.26
C LEU A 55 11.73 4.62 -4.72
N GLY A 56 11.83 3.39 -5.24
CA GLY A 56 12.14 3.15 -6.65
C GLY A 56 11.12 3.77 -7.59
N ALA A 57 9.82 3.57 -7.32
CA ALA A 57 8.75 4.17 -8.09
C ALA A 57 8.77 5.71 -8.01
N SER A 58 8.96 6.29 -6.82
CA SER A 58 9.06 7.74 -6.64
C SER A 58 10.25 8.33 -7.40
N LEU A 59 11.43 7.70 -7.34
CA LEU A 59 12.61 8.17 -8.07
C LEU A 59 12.39 8.12 -9.59
N PHE A 60 11.73 7.07 -10.08
CA PHE A 60 11.37 6.95 -11.49
C PHE A 60 10.38 8.04 -11.94
N GLU A 61 9.36 8.35 -11.13
CA GLU A 61 8.41 9.43 -11.45
C GLU A 61 9.03 10.82 -11.38
N LEU A 62 9.99 11.06 -10.48
CA LEU A 62 10.70 12.34 -10.39
C LEU A 62 11.42 12.71 -11.70
N GLN A 63 11.90 11.73 -12.47
CA GLN A 63 12.56 11.97 -13.76
C GLN A 63 11.61 12.51 -14.84
N LYS A 64 10.30 12.35 -14.66
CA LYS A 64 9.28 12.81 -15.61
C LYS A 64 8.81 14.24 -15.32
N ILE A 65 9.28 14.86 -14.25
CA ILE A 65 8.89 16.22 -13.88
C ILE A 65 9.66 17.22 -14.74
N ASP A 66 8.94 18.02 -15.53
CA ASP A 66 9.51 19.19 -16.17
C ASP A 66 9.55 20.37 -15.18
N SER A 67 10.76 20.72 -14.74
CA SER A 67 10.98 21.77 -13.76
C SER A 67 10.49 23.16 -14.19
N ASN A 68 10.38 23.41 -15.50
CA ASN A 68 9.97 24.71 -16.03
C ASN A 68 8.46 24.91 -16.01
N THR A 69 7.69 23.83 -16.13
CA THR A 69 6.21 23.89 -16.16
C THR A 69 5.58 23.44 -14.86
N GLN A 70 6.33 22.83 -13.94
CA GLN A 70 5.77 22.23 -12.75
C GLN A 70 5.24 23.27 -11.74
N PRO A 71 3.98 23.17 -11.31
CA PRO A 71 3.47 23.99 -10.22
C PRO A 71 4.03 23.47 -8.87
N TRP A 72 5.15 24.04 -8.44
CA TRP A 72 5.87 23.62 -7.23
C TRP A 72 5.06 23.74 -5.94
N PHE A 73 4.22 24.77 -5.81
CA PHE A 73 3.44 25.00 -4.61
C PHE A 73 2.41 23.87 -4.35
N PRO A 74 1.53 23.49 -5.30
CA PRO A 74 0.68 22.30 -5.18
C PRO A 74 1.45 21.00 -4.96
N LEU A 75 2.61 20.83 -5.62
CA LEU A 75 3.42 19.62 -5.48
C LEU A 75 3.94 19.44 -4.05
N ILE A 76 4.59 20.48 -3.50
CA ILE A 76 5.18 20.42 -2.15
C ILE A 76 4.09 20.30 -1.09
N THR A 77 3.01 21.05 -1.21
CA THR A 77 1.87 20.95 -0.29
C THR A 77 1.23 19.56 -0.34
N GLY A 78 1.05 18.99 -1.54
CA GLY A 78 0.60 17.62 -1.73
C GLY A 78 1.49 16.59 -1.04
N ILE A 79 2.82 16.71 -1.17
CA ILE A 79 3.79 15.83 -0.50
C ILE A 79 3.63 15.92 1.03
N LEU A 80 3.57 17.13 1.59
CA LEU A 80 3.46 17.33 3.05
C LEU A 80 2.14 16.77 3.60
N VAL A 81 1.03 17.07 2.92
CA VAL A 81 -0.30 16.57 3.29
C VAL A 81 -0.35 15.04 3.19
N ALA A 82 0.16 14.46 2.09
CA ALA A 82 0.22 13.02 1.90
C ALA A 82 1.09 12.33 2.96
N ALA A 83 2.23 12.92 3.33
CA ALA A 83 3.08 12.40 4.40
C ALA A 83 2.36 12.40 5.76
N PHE A 84 1.69 13.51 6.10
CA PHE A 84 0.97 13.65 7.37
C PHE A 84 -0.20 12.67 7.48
N PHE A 85 -1.12 12.68 6.51
CA PHE A 85 -2.27 11.78 6.52
C PHE A 85 -1.88 10.32 6.27
N GLY A 86 -0.83 10.08 5.48
CA GLY A 86 -0.26 8.74 5.28
C GLY A 86 0.26 8.14 6.58
N PHE A 87 0.95 8.92 7.42
CA PHE A 87 1.41 8.48 8.73
C PHE A 87 0.25 8.10 9.68
N ILE A 88 -0.81 8.92 9.68
CA ILE A 88 -2.01 8.65 10.47
C ILE A 88 -2.69 7.36 9.98
N ALA A 89 -2.94 7.24 8.67
CA ALA A 89 -3.55 6.08 8.06
C ALA A 89 -2.75 4.79 8.33
N LEU A 90 -1.42 4.86 8.22
CA LEU A 90 -0.51 3.77 8.55
C LEU A 90 -0.66 3.34 10.01
N THR A 91 -0.67 4.30 10.94
CA THR A 91 -0.83 4.02 12.37
C THR A 91 -2.18 3.35 12.67
N LEU A 92 -3.26 3.80 12.02
CA LEU A 92 -4.58 3.20 12.16
C LEU A 92 -4.63 1.77 11.61
N LEU A 93 -4.03 1.55 10.43
CA LEU A 93 -3.94 0.23 9.81
C LEU A 93 -3.19 -0.76 10.72
N VAL A 94 -2.04 -0.37 11.26
CA VAL A 94 -1.26 -1.20 12.19
C VAL A 94 -2.04 -1.53 13.44
N ARG A 95 -2.75 -0.55 14.03
CA ARG A 95 -3.63 -0.80 15.18
C ARG A 95 -4.75 -1.77 14.84
N LEU A 96 -5.35 -1.66 13.66
CA LEU A 96 -6.43 -2.55 13.20
C LEU A 96 -5.94 -3.99 13.02
N ILE A 97 -4.78 -4.16 12.39
CA ILE A 97 -4.14 -5.47 12.19
C ILE A 97 -3.80 -6.12 13.53
N ASN A 98 -3.18 -5.37 14.45
CA ASN A 98 -2.82 -5.88 15.77
C ASN A 98 -4.05 -6.30 16.59
N LYS A 99 -5.20 -5.66 16.39
CA LYS A 99 -6.49 -6.05 17.00
C LYS A 99 -7.16 -7.25 16.32
N GLY A 100 -6.54 -7.86 15.30
CA GLY A 100 -7.13 -8.97 14.55
C GLY A 100 -8.31 -8.58 13.66
N LYS A 101 -8.48 -7.28 13.42
CA LYS A 101 -9.64 -6.66 12.81
C LYS A 101 -9.43 -6.33 11.34
N PHE A 102 -8.51 -7.04 10.67
CA PHE A 102 -8.10 -6.77 9.29
C PHE A 102 -9.25 -6.90 8.29
N HIS A 103 -10.22 -7.76 8.54
CA HIS A 103 -11.42 -7.91 7.70
C HIS A 103 -12.25 -6.60 7.58
N TYR A 104 -12.22 -5.70 8.57
CA TYR A 104 -12.89 -4.40 8.42
C TYR A 104 -12.24 -3.53 7.35
N PHE A 105 -10.92 -3.65 7.16
CA PHE A 105 -10.22 -3.00 6.06
C PHE A 105 -10.68 -3.57 4.71
N SER A 106 -10.89 -4.88 4.63
CA SER A 106 -11.44 -5.51 3.42
C SER A 106 -12.83 -4.97 3.06
N TYR A 107 -13.73 -4.81 4.03
CA TYR A 107 -15.05 -4.20 3.79
C TYR A 107 -14.94 -2.74 3.34
N TYR A 108 -14.04 -1.97 3.94
CA TYR A 108 -13.74 -0.61 3.50
C TYR A 108 -13.27 -0.58 2.04
N CYS A 109 -12.33 -1.43 1.65
CA CYS A 109 -11.85 -1.51 0.26
C CYS A 109 -12.97 -1.92 -0.72
N LEU A 110 -13.84 -2.85 -0.32
CA LEU A 110 -14.96 -3.30 -1.14
C LEU A 110 -15.96 -2.16 -1.40
N LEU A 111 -16.30 -1.39 -0.35
CA LEU A 111 -17.18 -0.23 -0.47
C LEU A 111 -16.56 0.86 -1.35
N VAL A 112 -15.28 1.19 -1.16
CA VAL A 112 -14.58 2.19 -1.98
C VAL A 112 -14.47 1.73 -3.43
N GLY A 113 -14.18 0.46 -3.67
CA GLY A 113 -14.12 -0.12 -5.01
C GLY A 113 -15.46 -0.09 -5.74
N LEU A 114 -16.55 -0.45 -5.05
CA LEU A 114 -17.90 -0.34 -5.60
C LEU A 114 -18.29 1.11 -5.89
N ALA A 115 -17.98 2.03 -4.97
CA ALA A 115 -18.26 3.45 -5.19
C ALA A 115 -17.50 4.00 -6.41
N ALA A 116 -16.21 3.65 -6.56
CA ALA A 116 -15.41 4.02 -7.73
C ALA A 116 -15.98 3.44 -9.03
N LEU A 117 -16.41 2.18 -9.01
CA LEU A 117 -17.02 1.51 -10.15
C LEU A 117 -18.34 2.17 -10.55
N ILE A 118 -19.19 2.52 -9.58
CA ILE A 118 -20.45 3.24 -9.82
C ILE A 118 -20.17 4.62 -10.41
N LEU A 119 -19.26 5.40 -9.80
CA LEU A 119 -18.90 6.74 -10.28
C LEU A 119 -18.32 6.73 -11.70
N SER A 120 -17.58 5.68 -12.06
CA SER A 120 -17.04 5.48 -13.41
C SER A 120 -18.12 5.35 -14.49
N PHE A 121 -19.37 5.04 -14.16
CA PHE A 121 -20.47 5.05 -15.13
C PHE A 121 -21.12 6.42 -15.31
N PHE A 122 -20.85 7.37 -14.40
CA PHE A 122 -21.40 8.73 -14.44
C PHE A 122 -20.40 9.78 -14.95
N THR A 123 -19.12 9.41 -15.10
CA THR A 123 -18.03 10.28 -15.56
C THR A 123 -17.57 9.83 -16.93
#